data_AF-A0A2H0RR89-F1
#
_entry.id   AF-A0A2H0RR89-F1
#
_cell.length_a   1.000
_cell.length_b   1.000
_cell.length_c   1.000
_cell.angle_alpha   90.00
_cell.angle_beta   90.00
_cell.angle_gamma   90.00
#
_symmetry.space_group_name_H-M   'P 1'
#
loop_
_entity.id
_entity.type
_entity.pdbx_description
1 polymer ?
#
loop_
_entity_poly.entity_id
_entity_poly.type
_entity_poly.pdbx_seq_one_letter_code
_entity_poly.pdbx_strand_id
1 'polypeptide(L)' 'MRRPEQFLGFLGLMGIRGIVGIVNQDWPEAVWVLWFVWFLYFLPEKNAK' A
#
# COMPACT_ATOMS: atom_id res chain seq x y z
N MET A 1 -8.18 15.47 13.69
CA MET A 1 -8.91 14.84 12.56
C MET A 1 -7.89 14.33 11.55
N ARG A 2 -7.56 13.03 11.54
CA ARG A 2 -6.74 12.45 10.45
C ARG A 2 -7.69 12.08 9.31
N ARG A 3 -7.46 12.63 8.12
CA ARG A 3 -8.33 12.38 6.96
C ARG A 3 -8.06 10.97 6.43
N PRO A 4 -9.04 10.05 6.44
CA PRO A 4 -8.86 8.69 5.91
C PRO A 4 -8.45 8.70 4.43
N GLU A 5 -8.80 9.76 3.71
CA GLU A 5 -8.39 10.06 2.33
C GLU A 5 -6.86 10.05 2.14
N GLN A 6 -6.11 10.61 3.09
CA GLN A 6 -4.64 10.69 3.00
C GLN A 6 -4.00 9.30 3.19
N PHE A 7 -4.59 8.48 4.04
CA PHE A 7 -4.14 7.12 4.28
C PHE A 7 -4.41 6.23 3.07
N LEU A 8 -5.58 6.37 2.44
CA LEU A 8 -5.91 5.69 1.19
C LEU A 8 -5.02 6.18 0.03
N GLY A 9 -4.74 7.48 -0.05
CA GLY A 9 -3.81 8.03 -1.04
C GLY A 9 -2.39 7.51 -0.87
N PHE A 10 -1.90 7.41 0.37
CA PHE A 10 -0.60 6.83 0.68
C PHE A 10 -0.52 5.33 0.34
N LEU A 11 -1.55 4.56 0.69
CA LEU A 11 -1.66 3.15 0.31
C LEU A 11 -1.68 2.98 -1.22
N GLY A 12 -2.47 3.78 -1.92
CA GLY A 12 -2.51 3.76 -3.39
C GLY A 12 -1.15 4.06 -4.01
N LEU A 13 -0.42 5.04 -3.49
CA LEU A 13 0.95 5.37 -3.92
C LEU A 13 1.93 4.21 -3.71
N MET A 14 1.89 3.55 -2.54
CA MET A 14 2.75 2.39 -2.26
C MET A 14 2.44 1.21 -3.18
N GLY A 15 1.15 0.94 -3.42
CA GLY A 15 0.71 -0.11 -4.34
C GLY A 15 1.18 0.16 -5.78
N ILE A 16 0.91 1.36 -6.32
CA ILE A 16 1.29 1.71 -7.70
C ILE A 16 2.81 1.66 -7.87
N ARG A 17 3.56 2.31 -6.98
CA ARG A 17 5.03 2.37 -7.08
C ARG A 17 5.66 0.98 -6.96
N GLY A 18 5.13 0.17 -6.04
CA GLY A 18 5.60 -1.19 -5.88
C GLY A 18 5.31 -2.08 -7.09
N ILE A 19 4.11 -1.98 -7.68
CA ILE A 19 3.75 -2.75 -8.89
C ILE A 19 4.66 -2.34 -10.06
N VAL A 20 4.91 -1.04 -10.24
CA VAL A 20 5.84 -0.54 -11.25
C VAL A 20 7.26 -1.09 -11.01
N GLY A 21 7.73 -1.12 -9.77
CA GLY A 21 9.02 -1.73 -9.42
C GLY A 21 9.11 -3.21 -9.79
N ILE A 22 8.05 -4.00 -9.54
CA ILE A 22 7.99 -5.42 -9.93
C ILE A 22 8.06 -5.57 -11.46
N VAL A 23 7.28 -4.77 -12.21
CA VAL A 23 7.25 -4.82 -13.68
C VAL A 23 8.61 -4.48 -14.28
N ASN A 24 9.34 -3.53 -13.69
CA ASN A 24 10.65 -3.10 -14.15
C ASN A 24 11.83 -3.91 -13.56
N GLN A 25 11.56 -4.96 -12.77
CA GLN A 25 12.57 -5.72 -12.01
C GLN A 25 13.45 -4.87 -11.10
N ASP A 26 12.95 -3.72 -10.65
CA ASP A 26 13.60 -2.84 -9.68
C ASP A 26 13.26 -3.34 -8.27
N TRP A 27 14.14 -4.18 -7.73
CA TRP A 27 14.00 -4.78 -6.40
C TRP A 27 13.84 -3.76 -5.26
N PRO A 28 14.62 -2.66 -5.22
CA PRO A 28 14.38 -1.56 -4.29
C PRO A 28 12.94 -1.02 -4.32
N GLU A 29 12.36 -0.84 -5.51
CA GLU A 29 10.98 -0.36 -5.62
C GLU A 29 9.94 -1.44 -5.33
N ALA A 30 10.23 -2.70 -5.63
CA ALA A 30 9.34 -3.83 -5.31
C ALA A 30 9.09 -3.99 -3.80
N VAL A 31 10.01 -3.55 -2.94
CA VAL A 31 9.84 -3.55 -1.47
C VAL A 31 8.59 -2.75 -1.05
N TRP A 32 8.17 -1.73 -1.81
CA TRP A 32 6.95 -0.99 -1.51
C TRP A 32 5.67 -1.84 -1.59
N VAL A 33 5.65 -2.91 -2.40
CA VAL A 33 4.53 -3.89 -2.40
C VAL A 33 4.49 -4.66 -1.10
N LEU A 34 5.65 -5.06 -0.56
CA LEU A 34 5.71 -5.80 0.70
C LEU A 34 5.16 -4.94 1.85
N TRP A 35 5.54 -3.66 1.89
CA TRP A 35 4.97 -2.71 2.84
C TRP A 35 3.48 -2.48 2.62
N PHE A 36 3.03 -2.36 1.38
CA PHE A 36 1.60 -2.21 1.05
C PHE A 36 0.77 -3.39 1.59
N VAL A 37 1.20 -4.64 1.35
CA VAL A 37 0.55 -5.85 1.86
C VAL A 37 0.55 -5.89 3.38
N TRP A 38 1.66 -5.51 4.01
CA TRP A 38 1.75 -5.40 5.47
C TRP A 38 0.74 -4.38 6.01
N PHE A 39 0.66 -3.18 5.44
CA PHE A 39 -0.31 -2.18 5.88
C PHE A 39 -1.76 -2.62 5.67
N LEU A 40 -2.06 -3.37 4.60
CA LEU A 40 -3.39 -3.97 4.41
C LEU A 40 -3.75 -4.95 5.52
N TYR A 41 -2.80 -5.73 6.03
CA TYR A 41 -3.04 -6.61 7.19
C TYR A 41 -3.37 -5.82 8.47
N PHE A 42 -2.76 -4.65 8.65
CA PHE A 42 -3.02 -3.76 9.79
C PHE A 42 -4.23 -2.85 9.59
N LEU A 43 -4.88 -2.86 8.43
CA LEU A 43 -6.16 -2.16 8.28
C LEU A 43 -7.18 -2.87 9.17
N PRO A 44 -7.81 -2.17 10.13
CA PRO A 44 -8.92 -2.76 10.86
C PRO A 44 -10.04 -3.03 9.85
N GLU A 45 -10.51 -4.28 9.79
CA GLU A 45 -11.74 -4.67 9.11
C GLU A 45 -12.93 -4.00 9.81
N LYS A 46 -13.09 -2.69 9.61
CA LYS A 46 -14.27 -1.98 10.05
C LYS A 46 -15.35 -2.26 8.99
N ASN A 47 -16.13 -3.32 9.25
CA ASN A 47 -17.44 -3.67 8.68
C ASN A 47 -17.52 -4.99 7.88
N ALA A 48 -17.04 -6.11 8.43
CA ALA A 48 -17.65 -7.41 8.12
C ALA A 48 -18.79 -7.67 9.15
N LYS A 49 -19.90 -6.94 9.01
CA LYS A 49 -21.15 -7.23 9.70
C LYS A 49 -22.32 -6.96 8.77
#